data_AF-A0A9Q1C3Z5-F1
#
_entry.id   AF-A0A9Q1C3Z5-F1
#
_cell.length_a   1.000
_cell.length_b   1.000
_cell.length_c   1.000
_cell.angle_alpha   90.00
_cell.angle_beta   90.00
_cell.angle_gamma   90.00
#
_symmetry.space_group_name_H-M   'P 1'
#
loop_
_entity.id
_entity.type
_entity.pdbx_description
1 polymer ?
#
loop_
_entity_poly.entity_id
_entity_poly.type
_entity_poly.pdbx_seq_one_letter_code
_entity_poly.pdbx_strand_id
1 'polypeptide(L)'
;MIAELNRWTQENRALYLATSLKGQARALLSDVDGVRRRNFTGLVTALKNRFGPANQTQLYWAWFKNKVRQPNENLAQDVQRLAMQVP
;
A
#
# COMPACT_ATOMS: atom_id res chain seq x y z
N MET A 1 -0.41 -20.27 -2.85
CA MET A 1 0.30 -21.43 -2.25
C MET A 1 -0.13 -21.76 -0.82
N ILE A 2 0.28 -21.07 0.26
CA ILE A 2 -0.03 -21.51 1.64
C ILE A 2 -1.54 -21.66 1.92
N ALA A 3 -2.35 -20.71 1.45
CA ALA A 3 -3.81 -20.75 1.64
C ALA A 3 -4.52 -21.83 0.79
N GLU A 4 -3.93 -22.22 -0.34
CA GLU A 4 -4.48 -23.28 -1.21
C GLU A 4 -4.12 -24.65 -0.68
N LEU A 5 -2.88 -24.82 -0.23
CA LEU A 5 -2.37 -26.05 0.37
C LEU A 5 -3.20 -26.45 1.62
N ASN A 6 -3.62 -25.46 2.40
CA ASN A 6 -4.40 -25.65 3.62
C ASN A 6 -5.92 -25.54 3.41
N ARG A 7 -6.40 -25.44 2.16
CA ARG A 7 -7.83 -25.28 1.83
C ARG A 7 -8.52 -24.16 2.64
N TRP A 8 -7.82 -23.05 2.85
CA TRP A 8 -8.33 -21.95 3.66
C TRP A 8 -9.56 -21.32 3.01
N THR A 9 -10.63 -21.22 3.80
CA THR A 9 -11.82 -20.42 3.47
C THR A 9 -11.44 -18.94 3.35
N GLN A 10 -12.31 -18.14 2.73
CA GLN A 10 -12.09 -16.70 2.62
C GLN A 10 -11.94 -16.02 3.99
N GLU A 11 -12.63 -16.52 5.01
CA GLU A 11 -12.54 -16.03 6.38
C GLU A 11 -11.18 -16.33 7.00
N ASN A 12 -10.64 -17.54 6.79
CA ASN A 12 -9.30 -17.91 7.25
C ASN A 12 -8.22 -17.05 6.59
N ARG A 13 -8.37 -16.76 5.30
CA ARG A 13 -7.47 -15.85 4.56
C ARG A 13 -7.56 -14.43 5.08
N ALA A 14 -8.77 -13.93 5.35
CA ALA A 14 -8.99 -12.59 5.89
C ALA A 14 -8.39 -12.43 7.29
N LEU A 15 -8.60 -13.42 8.16
CA LEU A 15 -8.07 -13.41 9.51
C LEU A 15 -6.54 -13.48 9.49
N TYR A 16 -5.97 -14.39 8.70
CA TYR A 16 -4.53 -14.49 8.56
C TYR A 16 -3.91 -13.20 8.01
N LEU A 17 -4.53 -12.60 6.98
CA LEU A 17 -4.11 -11.31 6.45
C LEU A 17 -4.13 -10.23 7.54
N ALA A 18 -5.25 -10.10 8.27
CA ALA A 18 -5.39 -9.12 9.34
C ALA A 18 -4.36 -9.30 10.46
N THR A 19 -4.07 -10.54 10.86
CA THR A 19 -3.03 -10.85 11.88
C THR A 19 -1.61 -10.58 11.38
N SER A 20 -1.38 -10.65 10.06
CA SER A 20 -0.08 -10.40 9.46
C SER A 20 0.23 -8.91 9.26
N LEU A 21 -0.78 -8.03 9.35
CA LEU A 21 -0.58 -6.58 9.20
C LEU A 21 0.12 -5.98 10.42
N LYS A 22 1.09 -5.09 10.17
CA LYS A 22 1.86 -4.37 11.19
C LYS A 22 1.86 -2.87 10.91
N GLY A 23 2.17 -2.07 11.94
CA GLY A 23 2.31 -0.61 11.83
C GLY A 23 1.07 0.07 11.25
N GLN A 24 1.27 0.96 10.27
CA GLN A 24 0.21 1.74 9.63
C GLN A 24 -0.86 0.87 8.95
N ALA A 25 -0.50 -0.32 8.46
CA ALA A 25 -1.46 -1.24 7.88
C ALA A 25 -2.37 -1.89 8.94
N ARG A 26 -1.88 -2.08 10.17
CA ARG A 26 -2.71 -2.53 11.29
C ARG A 26 -3.69 -1.44 11.75
N ALA A 27 -3.29 -0.17 11.71
CA ALA A 27 -4.20 0.94 12.01
C ALA A 27 -5.39 1.01 11.04
N LEU A 28 -5.20 0.61 9.77
CA LEU A 28 -6.30 0.46 8.81
C LEU A 28 -7.35 -0.56 9.28
N LEU A 29 -6.97 -1.60 10.03
CA LEU A 29 -7.94 -2.56 10.57
C LEU A 29 -8.83 -1.97 11.67
N SER A 30 -8.36 -0.93 12.35
CA SER A 30 -9.15 -0.22 13.36
C SER A 30 -10.22 0.68 12.72
N ASP A 31 -9.94 1.23 11.54
CA ASP A 31 -10.89 2.03 10.75
C ASP A 31 -11.94 1.19 10.00
N VAL A 32 -11.71 -0.13 9.88
CA VAL A 32 -12.56 -1.02 9.09
C VAL A 32 -13.47 -1.83 10.02
N ASP A 33 -14.79 -1.69 9.83
CA ASP A 33 -15.82 -2.42 10.57
C ASP A 33 -15.52 -3.91 10.71
N GLY A 34 -15.90 -4.51 11.85
CA GLY A 34 -15.64 -5.93 12.17
C GLY A 34 -16.13 -6.92 11.10
N VAL A 35 -17.18 -6.56 10.36
CA VAL A 35 -17.71 -7.35 9.23
C VAL A 35 -16.78 -7.30 8.01
N ARG A 36 -16.23 -6.12 7.70
CA ARG A 36 -15.29 -5.92 6.59
C ARG A 36 -13.92 -6.55 6.87
N ARG A 37 -13.53 -6.67 8.14
CA ARG A 37 -12.32 -7.42 8.56
C ARG A 37 -12.37 -8.92 8.26
N ARG A 38 -13.56 -9.51 8.08
CA ARG A 38 -13.71 -10.92 7.68
C ARG A 38 -13.81 -11.11 6.17
N ASN A 39 -13.87 -10.01 5.41
CA ASN A 39 -13.91 -10.03 3.96
C ASN A 39 -12.49 -9.83 3.40
N PHE A 40 -11.88 -10.92 2.94
CA PHE A 40 -10.53 -10.90 2.37
C PHE A 40 -10.41 -9.91 1.20
N THR A 41 -11.38 -9.90 0.28
CA THR A 41 -11.39 -9.00 -0.87
C THR A 41 -11.50 -7.53 -0.43
N GLY A 42 -12.35 -7.25 0.56
CA GLY A 42 -12.49 -5.90 1.12
C GLY A 42 -11.20 -5.38 1.75
N LEU A 43 -10.50 -6.23 2.52
CA LEU A 43 -9.21 -5.91 3.10
C LEU A 43 -8.14 -5.64 2.04
N VAL A 44 -8.04 -6.50 1.03
CA VAL A 44 -7.08 -6.33 -0.07
C VAL A 44 -7.35 -5.03 -0.84
N THR A 45 -8.61 -4.71 -1.11
CA THR A 45 -8.98 -3.46 -1.80
C THR A 45 -8.65 -2.23 -0.95
N ALA A 46 -8.96 -2.24 0.36
CA ALA A 46 -8.62 -1.14 1.25
C ALA A 46 -7.11 -0.92 1.36
N LEU A 47 -6.34 -2.01 1.44
CA LEU A 47 -4.87 -1.97 1.44
C LEU A 47 -4.32 -1.43 0.11
N LYS A 48 -4.86 -1.89 -1.04
CA LYS A 48 -4.47 -1.38 -2.36
C LYS A 48 -4.82 0.08 -2.55
N ASN A 49 -5.96 0.53 -2.03
CA ASN A 49 -6.31 1.94 -2.11
C ASN A 49 -5.32 2.76 -1.26
N ARG A 50 -5.06 2.37 -0.01
CA ARG A 50 -4.22 3.17 0.88
C ARG A 50 -2.72 3.12 0.56
N PHE A 51 -2.21 1.95 0.19
CA PHE A 51 -0.78 1.70 0.00
C PHE A 51 -0.40 1.34 -1.44
N GLY A 52 -1.38 1.27 -2.35
CA GLY A 52 -1.10 0.95 -3.74
C GLY A 52 -0.40 2.10 -4.48
N PRO A 53 0.36 1.77 -5.54
CA PRO A 53 1.17 2.73 -6.28
C PRO A 53 0.34 3.86 -6.92
N ALA A 54 -0.96 3.63 -7.17
CA ALA A 54 -1.85 4.66 -7.71
C ALA A 54 -1.97 5.91 -6.81
N ASN A 55 -1.97 5.73 -5.48
CA ASN A 55 -1.99 6.85 -4.53
C ASN A 55 -0.60 7.44 -4.28
N GLN A 56 0.46 6.67 -4.56
CA GLN A 56 1.83 7.19 -4.54
C GLN A 56 2.07 8.12 -5.74
N THR A 57 1.48 7.84 -6.90
CA THR A 57 1.57 8.69 -8.10
C THR A 57 1.15 10.13 -7.81
N GLN A 58 0.03 10.37 -7.14
CA GLN A 58 -0.42 11.75 -6.83
C GLN A 58 0.54 12.49 -5.89
N LEU A 59 1.11 11.78 -4.90
CA LEU A 59 2.16 12.31 -4.03
C LEU A 59 3.42 12.69 -4.82
N TYR A 60 3.87 11.81 -5.73
CA TYR A 60 5.01 12.10 -6.60
C TYR A 60 4.73 13.27 -7.55
N TRP A 61 3.54 13.36 -8.10
CA TRP A 61 3.10 14.50 -8.92
C TRP A 61 3.12 15.81 -8.12
N ALA A 62 2.66 15.78 -6.86
CA ALA A 62 2.70 16.94 -5.98
C ALA A 62 4.16 17.33 -5.63
N TRP A 63 5.03 16.37 -5.35
CA TRP A 63 6.46 16.60 -5.11
C TRP A 63 7.17 17.16 -6.34
N PHE A 64 6.88 16.61 -7.52
CA PHE A 64 7.44 17.09 -8.78
C PHE A 64 6.97 18.52 -9.10
N LYS A 65 5.68 18.82 -8.91
CA LYS A 65 5.14 20.18 -9.11
C LYS A 65 5.71 21.21 -8.14
N ASN A 66 6.02 20.81 -6.91
CA ASN A 66 6.57 21.71 -5.89
C ASN A 66 8.11 21.77 -5.90
N LYS A 67 8.80 20.99 -6.74
CA LYS A 67 10.25 21.04 -6.88
C LYS A 67 10.65 22.26 -7.73
N VAL A 68 11.37 23.19 -7.12
CA VAL A 68 12.02 24.32 -7.82
C VAL A 68 13.40 23.88 -8.29
N ARG A 69 13.63 23.94 -9.60
CA ARG A 69 14.88 23.51 -10.25
C ARG A 69 16.07 24.29 -9.68
N GLN A 70 17.03 23.58 -9.10
CA GLN A 70 18.30 24.16 -8.65
C GLN A 70 19.30 24.25 -9.81
N PRO A 71 20.25 25.22 -9.80
CA PRO A 71 21.18 25.45 -10.91
C PRO A 71 22.04 24.24 -11.31
N ASN A 72 22.25 23.29 -10.39
CA ASN A 72 23.08 22.09 -10.58
C ASN A 72 22.27 20.77 -10.58
N GLU A 73 20.95 20.81 -10.75
CA GLU A 73 20.13 19.59 -10.77
C GLU A 73 20.18 18.86 -12.12
N ASN A 74 20.53 17.58 -12.07
CA ASN A 74 20.31 16.65 -13.16
C ASN A 74 18.96 15.96 -12.99
N LEU A 75 17.94 16.49 -13.68
CA LEU A 75 16.55 16.03 -13.62
C LEU A 75 16.40 14.52 -13.85
N ALA A 76 17.25 13.91 -14.68
CA ALA A 76 17.20 12.47 -14.94
C ALA A 76 17.56 11.65 -13.69
N GLN A 77 18.55 12.08 -12.91
CA GLN A 77 18.98 11.40 -11.69
C GLN A 77 17.95 11.57 -10.55
N ASP A 78 17.29 12.72 -10.49
CA ASP A 78 16.25 12.97 -9.48
C ASP A 78 14.99 12.13 -9.73
N VAL A 79 14.56 12.02 -10.99
CA VAL A 79 13.46 11.11 -11.38
C VAL A 79 13.84 9.66 -11.05
N GLN A 80 15.08 9.25 -11.31
CA GLN A 80 15.59 7.93 -10.94
C GLN A 80 15.61 7.70 -9.42
N ARG A 81 16.05 8.68 -8.61
CA ARG A 81 16.03 8.58 -7.15
C ARG A 81 14.62 8.48 -6.59
N LEU A 82 13.69 9.25 -7.14
CA LEU A 82 12.27 9.18 -6.77
C LEU A 82 11.67 7.81 -7.10
N ALA A 83 12.07 7.22 -8.23
CA ALA A 83 11.64 5.87 -8.61
C ALA A 83 12.31 4.75 -7.79
N MET A 84 13.47 5.01 -7.17
CA MET A 84 14.23 4.02 -6.38
C MET A 84 13.93 4.03 -4.87
N GLN A 85 13.20 5.03 -4.34
CA GLN A 85 12.80 5.10 -2.93
C GLN A 85 11.58 4.23 -2.57
N VAL A 86 11.30 3.17 -3.34
CA VAL A 86 10.21 2.24 -3.10
C VAL A 86 10.59 1.29 -1.95
N PRO A 87 9.85 1.24 -0.83
CA PRO A 87 9.98 0.18 0.18
C PRO A 87 9.36 -1.15 -0.28
#